data_AF-A0A523I0N5-F1
#
_entry.id   AF-A0A523I0N5-F1
#
_cell.length_a   1.000
_cell.length_b   1.000
_cell.length_c   1.000
_cell.angle_alpha   90.00
_cell.angle_beta   90.00
_cell.angle_gamma   90.00
#
_symmetry.space_group_name_H-M   'P 1'
#
loop_
_entity.id
_entity.type
_entity.pdbx_description
1 polymer ?
#
loop_
_entity_poly.entity_id
_entity_poly.type
_entity_poly.pdbx_seq_one_letter_code
_entity_poly.pdbx_strand_id
1 'polypeptide(L)'
;MKRLKIRFFDIDYVIKTDAEEAYVKNIASYLEEKVREVSTQETTLVVPRSIFLAMLKITDDYFKVERDFEEFKDRAEDRSKRLVQILESSLKENESLSSGEGIRREELGREDLEGSFKHR
;
A
#
# COMPACT_ATOMS: atom_id res chain seq x y z
N MET A 1 8.97 14.93 -27.97
CA MET A 1 9.32 15.92 -26.93
C MET A 1 8.67 17.26 -27.24
N LYS A 2 7.95 17.84 -26.29
CA LYS A 2 7.27 19.15 -26.40
C LYS A 2 7.97 20.19 -25.53
N ARG A 3 7.77 21.47 -25.83
CA ARG A 3 8.20 22.58 -24.97
C ARG A 3 7.06 22.92 -24.03
N LEU A 4 7.32 22.90 -22.73
CA LEU A 4 6.36 23.27 -21.71
C LEU A 4 6.87 24.48 -20.94
N LYS A 5 5.98 25.45 -20.72
CA LYS A 5 6.23 26.62 -19.89
C LYS A 5 5.76 26.31 -18.46
N ILE A 6 6.66 26.44 -17.49
CA ILE A 6 6.41 26.18 -16.08
C ILE A 6 6.73 27.46 -15.32
N ARG A 7 5.83 27.87 -14.44
CA ARG A 7 6.10 28.94 -13.48
C ARG A 7 6.64 28.32 -12.19
N PHE A 8 7.73 28.88 -11.68
CA PHE A 8 8.32 28.50 -10.41
C PHE A 8 8.65 29.80 -9.66
N PHE A 9 7.96 30.05 -8.55
CA PHE A 9 7.85 31.39 -7.97
C PHE A 9 7.41 32.43 -9.04
N ASP A 10 8.08 33.57 -9.12
CA ASP A 10 7.75 34.65 -10.07
C ASP A 10 8.48 34.52 -11.42
N ILE A 11 9.09 33.36 -11.70
CA ILE A 11 9.92 33.14 -12.88
C ILE A 11 9.32 32.04 -13.76
N ASP A 12 9.17 32.36 -15.05
CA ASP A 12 8.72 31.41 -16.05
C ASP A 12 9.91 30.69 -16.72
N TYR A 13 9.95 29.36 -16.62
CA TYR A 13 10.96 28.49 -17.24
C TYR A 13 10.36 27.72 -18.42
N VAL A 14 11.15 27.56 -19.49
CA VAL A 14 10.78 26.70 -20.63
C VAL A 14 11.64 25.44 -20.62
N ILE A 15 11.00 24.28 -20.46
CA ILE A 15 11.65 22.98 -20.47
C ILE A 15 11.22 22.15 -21.69
N LYS A 16 12.08 21.23 -22.12
CA LYS A 16 11.76 20.22 -23.14
C LYS A 16 11.49 18.91 -22.42
N THR A 17 10.29 18.38 -22.56
CA THR A 17 9.87 17.13 -21.90
C THR A 17 8.87 16.38 -22.78
N ASP A 18 8.85 15.07 -22.67
CA ASP A 18 7.82 14.17 -23.20
C ASP A 18 6.74 13.85 -22.17
N ALA A 19 6.98 14.15 -20.88
CA ALA A 19 6.03 13.94 -19.81
C ALA A 19 4.74 14.76 -19.98
N GLU A 20 3.67 14.27 -19.34
CA GLU A 20 2.39 14.95 -19.30
C GLU A 20 2.49 16.29 -18.58
N GLU A 21 1.75 17.29 -19.06
CA GLU A 21 1.81 18.63 -18.50
C GLU A 21 1.30 18.67 -17.05
N ALA A 22 0.26 17.91 -16.73
CA ALA A 22 -0.27 17.79 -15.38
C ALA A 22 0.78 17.23 -14.41
N TYR A 23 1.48 16.17 -14.81
CA TYR A 23 2.53 15.56 -14.00
C TYR A 23 3.68 16.52 -13.73
N VAL A 24 4.14 17.23 -14.76
CA VAL A 24 5.22 18.20 -14.62
C VAL A 24 4.83 19.39 -13.76
N LYS A 25 3.57 19.85 -13.84
CA LYS A 25 3.02 20.88 -12.93
C LYS A 25 3.00 20.39 -11.49
N ASN A 26 2.64 19.14 -11.24
CA ASN A 26 2.66 18.55 -9.90
C ASN A 26 4.08 18.57 -9.29
N ILE A 27 5.09 18.17 -10.06
CA ILE A 27 6.50 18.25 -9.64
C ILE A 27 6.88 19.70 -9.30
N ALA A 28 6.52 20.66 -10.14
CA ALA A 28 6.85 22.07 -9.91
C ALA A 28 6.20 22.63 -8.63
N SER A 29 4.92 22.30 -8.40
CA SER A 29 4.21 22.69 -7.18
C SER A 29 4.86 22.09 -5.92
N TYR A 30 5.20 20.80 -5.96
CA TYR A 30 5.87 20.13 -4.84
C TYR A 30 7.22 20.75 -4.52
N LEU A 31 8.01 21.09 -5.55
CA LEU A 31 9.28 21.79 -5.37
C LEU A 31 9.07 23.16 -4.73
N GLU A 32 8.06 23.91 -5.17
CA GLU A 32 7.79 25.24 -4.62
C GLU A 32 7.38 25.17 -3.14
N GLU A 33 6.54 24.21 -2.77
CA GLU A 33 6.20 23.92 -1.38
C GLU A 33 7.45 23.57 -0.57
N LYS A 34 8.29 22.65 -1.06
CA LYS A 34 9.52 22.25 -0.36
C LYS A 34 10.53 23.37 -0.20
N VAL A 35 10.67 24.26 -1.19
CA VAL A 35 11.54 25.44 -1.05
C VAL A 35 10.96 26.43 -0.06
N ARG A 36 9.63 26.61 -0.02
CA ARG A 36 8.96 27.47 0.97
C ARG A 36 9.06 26.94 2.40
N GLU A 37 9.08 25.62 2.61
CA GLU A 37 9.31 25.01 3.93
C GLU A 37 10.69 25.38 4.52
N VAL A 38 11.71 25.49 3.66
CA VAL A 38 13.09 25.76 4.10
C VAL A 38 13.42 27.26 4.06
N SER A 39 12.79 28.03 3.17
CA SER A 39 13.02 29.46 3.02
C SER A 39 12.17 30.26 4.00
N THR A 40 12.80 30.74 5.06
CA THR A 40 12.17 31.58 6.11
C THR A 40 11.94 33.04 5.70
N GLN A 41 12.41 33.45 4.51
CA GLN A 41 12.25 34.82 3.99
C GLN A 41 11.67 34.80 2.57
N GLU A 42 10.91 35.86 2.24
CA GLU A 42 10.49 36.21 0.88
C GLU A 42 11.70 36.66 0.05
N THR A 43 12.65 35.77 -0.20
CA THR A 43 13.74 36.05 -1.12
C THR A 43 13.29 35.67 -2.53
N THR A 44 13.26 36.62 -3.44
CA THR A 44 13.09 36.36 -4.87
C THR A 44 14.27 35.50 -5.35
N LEU A 45 14.09 34.17 -5.35
CA LEU A 45 15.13 33.22 -5.67
C LEU A 45 15.20 33.05 -7.20
N VAL A 46 16.21 33.63 -7.83
CA VAL A 46 16.53 33.34 -9.22
C VAL A 46 17.33 32.04 -9.27
N VAL A 47 16.66 30.92 -9.57
CA VAL A 47 17.32 29.61 -9.70
C VAL A 47 17.90 29.47 -11.11
N PRO A 48 19.22 29.20 -11.27
CA PRO A 48 19.81 28.89 -12.57
C PRO A 48 19.10 27.71 -13.25
N ARG A 49 18.89 27.80 -14.57
CA ARG A 49 18.12 26.79 -15.33
C ARG A 49 18.67 25.37 -15.18
N SER A 50 19.99 25.20 -15.10
CA SER A 50 20.64 23.90 -14.89
C SER A 50 20.28 23.30 -13.53
N ILE A 51 20.25 24.11 -12.48
CA ILE A 51 19.86 23.72 -11.13
C ILE A 51 18.37 23.41 -11.09
N PHE A 52 17.52 24.24 -11.70
CA PHE A 52 16.08 23.98 -11.77
C PHE A 52 15.78 22.66 -12.48
N LEU A 53 16.48 22.35 -13.58
CA LEU A 53 16.33 21.08 -14.28
C LEU A 53 16.79 19.90 -13.41
N ALA A 54 17.88 20.05 -12.66
CA ALA A 54 18.33 19.03 -11.71
C ALA A 54 17.31 18.80 -10.60
N MET A 55 16.72 19.87 -10.03
CA MET A 55 15.65 19.77 -9.04
C MET A 55 14.44 19.00 -9.58
N LEU A 56 13.94 19.37 -10.78
CA LEU A 56 12.85 18.64 -11.44
C LEU A 56 13.17 17.15 -11.61
N LYS A 57 14.41 16.83 -11.98
CA LYS A 57 14.83 15.45 -12.20
C LYS A 57 14.91 14.65 -10.89
N ILE A 58 15.44 15.24 -9.83
CA ILE A 58 15.51 14.63 -8.51
C ILE A 58 14.10 14.38 -7.97
N THR A 59 13.18 15.33 -8.11
CA THR A 59 11.78 15.16 -7.67
C THR A 59 11.04 14.11 -8.49
N ASP A 60 11.26 14.03 -9.81
CA ASP A 60 10.75 12.94 -10.65
C ASP A 60 11.24 11.57 -10.15
N ASP A 61 12.52 11.44 -9.84
CA ASP A 61 13.08 10.19 -9.32
C ASP A 61 12.55 9.87 -7.92
N TYR A 62 12.36 10.89 -7.06
CA TYR A 62 11.71 10.74 -5.75
C TYR A 62 10.27 10.21 -5.87
N PHE A 63 9.43 10.80 -6.73
CA PHE A 63 8.04 10.35 -6.93
C PHE A 63 7.95 8.92 -7.47
N LYS A 64 8.92 8.49 -8.29
CA LYS A 64 8.98 7.09 -8.73
C LYS A 64 9.24 6.15 -7.56
N VAL A 65 10.24 6.45 -6.74
CA VAL A 65 10.57 5.65 -5.56
C VAL A 65 9.42 5.64 -4.56
N GLU A 66 8.76 6.78 -4.34
CA GLU A 66 7.61 6.90 -3.46
C GLU A 66 6.45 6.01 -3.92
N ARG A 67 6.12 6.02 -5.23
CA ARG A 67 5.10 5.13 -5.79
C ARG A 67 5.47 3.66 -5.66
N ASP A 68 6.71 3.31 -6.01
CA ASP A 68 7.18 1.92 -5.94
C ASP A 68 7.15 1.40 -4.48
N PHE A 69 7.43 2.29 -3.52
CA PHE A 69 7.33 2.01 -2.09
C PHE A 69 5.88 1.80 -1.63
N GLU A 70 4.96 2.67 -2.04
CA GLU A 70 3.53 2.52 -1.75
C GLU A 70 2.97 1.21 -2.31
N GLU A 71 3.27 0.87 -3.56
CA GLU A 71 2.88 -0.42 -4.14
C GLU A 71 3.48 -1.62 -3.38
N PHE A 72 4.72 -1.50 -2.91
CA PHE A 72 5.34 -2.55 -2.11
C PHE A 72 4.62 -2.72 -0.77
N LYS A 73 4.28 -1.62 -0.10
CA LYS A 73 3.53 -1.60 1.17
C LYS A 73 2.16 -2.26 1.01
N ASP A 74 1.40 -1.86 -0.01
CA ASP A 74 0.08 -2.43 -0.29
C ASP A 74 0.16 -3.94 -0.54
N ARG A 75 1.13 -4.40 -1.33
CA ARG A 75 1.36 -5.84 -1.56
C ARG A 75 1.73 -6.58 -0.27
N ALA A 76 2.51 -5.97 0.61
CA ALA A 76 2.88 -6.56 1.88
C ALA A 76 1.66 -6.69 2.82
N GLU A 77 0.84 -5.65 2.92
CA GLU A 77 -0.40 -5.67 3.69
C GLU A 77 -1.38 -6.73 3.18
N ASP A 78 -1.58 -6.80 1.87
CA ASP A 78 -2.45 -7.81 1.25
C ASP A 78 -1.98 -9.23 1.53
N ARG A 79 -0.66 -9.48 1.43
CA ARG A 79 -0.08 -10.79 1.77
C ARG A 79 -0.29 -11.11 3.25
N SER A 80 -0.08 -10.14 4.14
CA SER A 80 -0.29 -10.32 5.58
C SER A 80 -1.74 -10.65 5.90
N LYS A 81 -2.70 -9.92 5.31
CA LYS A 81 -4.15 -10.19 5.47
C LYS A 81 -4.52 -11.59 5.00
N ARG A 82 -3.98 -12.03 3.86
CA ARG A 82 -4.21 -13.40 3.34
C ARG A 82 -3.64 -14.47 4.27
N LEU A 83 -2.45 -14.25 4.83
CA LEU A 83 -1.87 -15.19 5.80
C LEU A 83 -2.73 -15.31 7.06
N VAL A 84 -3.23 -14.18 7.60
CA VAL A 84 -4.15 -14.19 8.74
C VAL A 84 -5.42 -14.96 8.41
N GLN A 85 -6.03 -14.72 7.25
CA GLN A 85 -7.23 -15.44 6.80
C GLN A 85 -6.99 -16.95 6.70
N ILE A 86 -5.85 -17.38 6.16
CA ILE A 86 -5.49 -18.80 6.08
C ILE A 86 -5.38 -19.42 7.48
N LEU A 87 -4.70 -18.74 8.41
CA LEU A 87 -4.55 -19.21 9.79
C LEU A 87 -5.91 -19.32 10.50
N GLU A 88 -6.78 -18.33 10.36
CA GLU A 88 -8.13 -18.35 10.93
C GLU A 88 -8.98 -19.48 10.35
N SER A 89 -8.91 -19.73 9.05
CA SER A 89 -9.61 -20.83 8.39
C SER A 89 -9.12 -22.19 8.90
N SER A 90 -7.80 -22.40 9.00
CA SER A 90 -7.24 -23.64 9.52
C SER A 90 -7.58 -23.90 10.99
N LEU A 91 -7.63 -22.85 11.82
CA LEU A 91 -8.05 -22.98 13.22
C LEU A 91 -9.51 -23.42 13.34
N LYS A 92 -10.42 -22.78 12.57
CA LYS A 92 -11.85 -23.15 12.55
C LYS A 92 -12.07 -24.57 12.06
N GLU A 93 -11.34 -24.99 11.03
CA GLU A 93 -11.41 -26.37 10.51
C GLU A 93 -10.98 -27.37 11.59
N ASN A 94 -9.89 -27.10 12.31
CA ASN A 94 -9.40 -27.97 13.39
C ASN A 94 -10.38 -28.05 14.59
N GLU A 95 -10.99 -26.93 14.99
CA GLU A 95 -12.03 -26.92 16.04
C GLU A 95 -13.27 -27.74 15.64
N SER A 96 -13.64 -27.72 14.36
CA SER A 96 -14.75 -28.52 13.83
C SER A 96 -14.45 -30.03 13.84
N LEU A 97 -13.19 -30.41 13.56
CA LEU A 97 -12.73 -31.80 13.62
C LEU A 97 -12.69 -32.32 15.07
N SER A 98 -12.17 -31.51 16.00
CA SER A 98 -12.15 -31.84 17.43
C SER A 98 -13.55 -31.98 18.04
N SER A 99 -14.52 -31.21 17.55
CA SER A 99 -15.91 -31.28 18.04
C SER A 99 -16.68 -32.48 17.49
N GLY A 100 -16.33 -32.96 16.29
CA GLY A 100 -16.95 -34.12 15.65
C GLY A 100 -16.50 -35.47 16.21
N GLU A 101 -15.29 -35.57 16.76
CA GLU A 101 -14.78 -36.82 17.35
C GLU A 101 -15.35 -37.13 18.74
N GLY A 102 -15.82 -36.12 19.47
CA GLY A 102 -16.44 -36.30 20.80
C GLY A 102 -17.82 -36.96 20.76
N ILE A 103 -18.64 -36.69 19.73
CA ILE A 103 -20.03 -37.16 19.66
C ILE A 103 -20.11 -38.66 19.27
N ARG A 104 -19.16 -39.16 18.49
CA ARG A 104 -19.17 -40.57 18.02
C ARG A 104 -18.87 -41.60 19.11
N ARG A 105 -18.28 -41.21 20.25
CA ARG A 105 -17.98 -42.15 21.35
C ARG A 105 -19.17 -42.43 22.27
N GLU A 106 -20.17 -41.54 22.34
CA GLU A 106 -21.28 -41.71 23.30
C GLU A 106 -22.45 -42.54 22.76
N GLU A 107 -22.58 -42.73 21.44
CA GLU A 107 -23.66 -43.56 20.86
C GLU A 107 -23.35 -45.06 20.82
N LEU A 108 -22.07 -45.45 20.83
CA LEU A 108 -21.62 -46.86 20.81
C LEU A 108 -21.86 -47.63 22.13
N GLY A 109 -22.41 -46.98 23.16
CA GLY A 109 -22.66 -47.58 24.47
C GLY A 109 -24.13 -47.70 24.88
N ARG A 110 -25.09 -47.30 24.03
CA ARG A 110 -26.52 -47.33 24.39
C ARG A 110 -27.31 -48.50 23.79
N GLU A 111 -26.78 -49.22 22.81
CA GLU A 111 -27.51 -50.34 22.20
C GLU A 111 -27.40 -51.66 23.00
N ASP A 112 -26.46 -51.77 23.94
CA ASP A 112 -26.17 -53.03 24.65
C ASP A 112 -27.03 -53.28 25.91
N LEU A 113 -27.87 -52.33 26.34
CA LEU A 113 -28.62 -52.45 27.61
C LEU A 113 -30.12 -52.74 27.48
N GLU A 114 -30.71 -52.67 26.28
CA GLU A 114 -32.14 -52.97 26.10
C GLU A 114 -32.45 -54.47 25.89
N GLY A 115 -31.43 -55.31 25.66
CA GLY A 115 -31.61 -56.74 25.40
C GLY A 115 -31.71 -57.65 26.64
N SER A 116 -31.38 -57.17 27.85
CA SER A 116 -31.14 -58.07 28.99
C SER A 116 -32.33 -58.31 29.93
N PHE A 117 -33.45 -57.60 29.79
CA PHE A 117 -34.56 -57.68 30.76
C PHE A 117 -35.81 -58.45 30.30
N LYS A 118 -35.73 -59.29 29.26
CA LYS A 118 -36.90 -60.06 28.79
C LYS A 118 -36.95 -61.55 29.16
N HIS A 119 -36.06 -62.07 30.00
CA HIS A 119 -36.16 -63.45 30.48
C HIS A 119 -35.91 -63.53 31.99
N ARG A 120 -36.97 -63.31 32.78
CA ARG A 120 -37.30 -64.12 33.97
C ARG A 120 -38.65 -63.74 34.55
#